data_AF-G5A0L1-F1
#
_entry.id   AF-G5A0L1-F1
#
_cell.length_a   1.000
_cell.length_b   1.000
_cell.length_c   1.000
_cell.angle_alpha   90.00
_cell.angle_beta   90.00
_cell.angle_gamma   90.00
#
_symmetry.space_group_name_H-M   'P 1'
#
loop_
_entity.id
_entity.type
_entity.pdbx_description
1 polymer ?
#
loop_
_entity_poly.entity_id
_entity_poly.type
_entity_poly.pdbx_seq_one_letter_code
_entity_poly.pdbx_strand_id
1 'polypeptide(L)'
;ASADDEDVMTDNAIAPEGVEDVDDVEMNEGDLDTRTFDLTDDDLRTIAESGWVTYDEEHSGKPDVDAATNYYDGKYGPTRSAIAYADSQLGMFFYFPPKELWVRIAEETELYRLQNIPAMTISRREKLQARQAKDPRVSVPNVEDIEADLNKFKPIQAHEIVH
;
A
#
# COMPACT_ATOMS: atom_id res chain seq x y z
N ALA A 1 -10.18 41.35 -11.16
CA ALA A 1 -8.79 41.36 -10.67
C ALA A 1 -8.87 41.83 -9.23
N SER A 2 -8.49 41.11 -8.18
CA SER A 2 -7.64 39.93 -7.95
C SER A 2 -8.14 39.35 -6.59
N ALA A 3 -8.50 38.07 -6.44
CA ALA A 3 -7.69 36.89 -6.10
C ALA A 3 -6.78 37.07 -4.85
N ASP A 4 -7.14 36.32 -3.78
CA ASP A 4 -6.38 35.80 -2.62
C ASP A 4 -7.47 35.20 -1.70
N ASP A 5 -7.85 33.91 -1.69
CA ASP A 5 -7.12 32.62 -1.76
C ASP A 5 -6.03 32.47 -0.70
N GLU A 6 -6.49 32.25 0.53
CA GLU A 6 -5.73 31.58 1.59
C GLU A 6 -6.62 30.44 2.14
N ASP A 7 -6.80 29.41 1.32
CA ASP A 7 -7.36 28.12 1.75
C ASP A 7 -6.27 27.41 2.56
N VAL A 8 -6.39 27.51 3.89
CA VAL A 8 -5.67 26.65 4.82
C VAL A 8 -6.13 25.22 4.57
N MET A 9 -5.24 24.44 3.95
CA MET A 9 -5.38 23.00 3.72
C MET A 9 -5.49 22.28 5.06
N THR A 10 -6.71 22.17 5.60
CA THR A 10 -7.08 21.05 6.44
C THR A 10 -7.24 19.84 5.53
N ASP A 11 -6.14 19.13 5.29
CA ASP A 11 -6.16 17.73 4.87
C ASP A 11 -6.85 16.95 5.99
N ASN A 12 -8.17 16.97 5.95
CA ASN A 12 -9.01 16.22 6.85
C ASN A 12 -8.88 14.77 6.42
N ALA A 13 -8.05 14.06 7.16
CA ALA A 13 -7.97 12.62 7.21
C ALA A 13 -9.39 12.03 7.33
N ILE A 14 -9.98 11.68 6.19
CA ILE A 14 -11.07 10.71 6.15
C ILE A 14 -10.45 9.52 5.46
N ALA A 15 -9.84 8.66 6.27
CA ALA A 15 -9.56 7.29 5.88
C ALA A 15 -10.84 6.72 5.26
N PRO A 16 -10.75 6.00 4.12
CA PRO A 16 -11.92 5.33 3.58
C PRO A 16 -12.46 4.38 4.67
N GLU A 17 -13.68 4.65 5.16
CA GLU A 17 -14.43 3.72 6.02
C GLU A 17 -14.66 2.42 5.23
N GLY A 18 -13.69 1.53 5.33
CA GLY A 18 -13.63 0.23 4.65
C GLY A 18 -12.65 -0.75 5.29
N VAL A 19 -12.07 -0.42 6.44
CA VAL A 19 -11.46 -1.42 7.32
C VAL A 19 -12.52 -1.85 8.31
N GLU A 20 -13.03 -3.08 8.13
CA GLU A 20 -13.75 -3.78 9.18
C GLU A 20 -12.81 -3.89 10.38
N ASP A 21 -13.29 -3.57 11.59
CA ASP A 21 -12.57 -3.84 12.83
C ASP A 21 -12.32 -5.35 12.89
N VAL A 22 -11.10 -5.77 12.57
CA VAL A 22 -10.63 -7.14 12.83
C VAL A 22 -10.57 -7.31 14.34
N ASP A 23 -11.40 -8.22 14.86
CA ASP A 23 -11.39 -8.59 16.28
C ASP A 23 -9.94 -8.84 16.76
N ASP A 24 -9.58 -8.26 17.91
CA ASP A 24 -8.28 -8.46 18.55
C ASP A 24 -8.02 -9.97 18.73
N VAL A 25 -7.19 -10.54 17.87
CA VAL A 25 -6.73 -11.92 18.02
C VAL A 25 -5.73 -11.93 19.17
N GLU A 26 -6.14 -12.54 20.29
CA GLU A 26 -5.29 -12.74 21.46
C GLU A 26 -4.01 -13.48 21.02
N MET A 27 -2.90 -12.74 20.91
CA MET A 27 -1.63 -13.32 20.49
C MET A 27 -1.15 -14.26 21.59
N ASN A 28 -1.10 -15.56 21.28
CA ASN A 28 -0.53 -16.54 22.16
C ASN A 28 0.95 -16.20 22.41
N GLU A 29 1.32 -15.84 23.64
CA GLU A 29 2.70 -15.53 24.08
C GLU A 29 3.62 -16.77 24.11
N GLY A 30 3.32 -17.76 23.27
CA GLY A 30 4.12 -18.96 23.10
C GLY A 30 5.28 -18.70 22.17
N ASP A 31 6.37 -18.18 22.74
CA ASP A 31 7.76 -18.36 22.32
C ASP A 31 7.96 -18.43 20.80
N LEU A 32 7.69 -17.31 20.12
CA LEU A 32 8.29 -17.09 18.82
C LEU A 32 9.78 -16.84 19.09
N ASP A 33 10.60 -17.88 18.88
CA ASP A 33 12.04 -17.73 18.64
C ASP A 33 12.21 -17.01 17.30
N THR A 34 11.75 -15.76 17.26
CA THR A 34 12.23 -14.78 16.32
C THR A 34 13.68 -14.62 16.69
N ARG A 35 14.55 -15.20 15.88
CA ARG A 35 15.84 -14.59 15.59
C ARG A 35 15.53 -13.26 14.89
N THR A 36 15.00 -12.34 15.69
CA THR A 36 14.47 -11.04 15.32
C THR A 36 15.64 -10.31 14.73
N PHE A 37 15.45 -9.76 13.53
CA PHE A 37 16.40 -8.87 12.88
C PHE A 37 17.13 -8.03 13.94
N ASP A 38 18.46 -8.08 13.97
CA ASP A 38 19.32 -7.39 14.94
C ASP A 38 19.25 -5.86 14.72
N LEU A 39 18.05 -5.29 14.83
CA LEU A 39 17.75 -3.87 14.73
C LEU A 39 17.50 -3.36 16.15
N THR A 40 18.26 -2.35 16.54
CA THR A 40 18.10 -1.68 17.83
C THR A 40 16.97 -0.65 17.77
N ASP A 41 16.44 -0.22 18.93
CA ASP A 41 15.45 0.87 19.00
C ASP A 41 15.98 2.16 18.36
N ASP A 42 17.29 2.40 18.48
CA ASP A 42 17.96 3.53 17.85
C ASP A 42 17.98 3.40 16.32
N ASP A 43 18.14 2.19 15.77
CA ASP A 43 18.05 1.94 14.33
C ASP A 43 16.63 2.21 13.80
N LEU A 44 15.60 1.80 14.56
CA LEU A 44 14.20 2.05 14.20
C LEU A 44 13.85 3.54 14.24
N ARG A 45 14.34 4.28 15.24
CA ARG A 45 14.19 5.75 15.31
C ARG A 45 14.91 6.43 14.18
N THR A 46 16.11 5.97 13.85
CA THR A 46 16.86 6.51 12.71
C THR A 46 16.09 6.30 11.42
N ILE A 47 15.51 5.12 11.16
CA ILE A 47 14.67 4.87 9.98
C ILE A 47 13.41 5.74 9.97
N ALA A 48 12.80 5.98 11.14
CA ALA A 48 11.64 6.86 11.26
C ALA A 48 11.98 8.33 10.96
N GLU A 49 13.17 8.78 11.34
CA GLU A 49 13.65 10.17 11.16
C GLU A 49 14.26 10.42 9.78
N SER A 50 15.09 9.49 9.27
CA SER A 50 15.77 9.61 7.98
C SER A 50 14.94 9.11 6.80
N GLY A 51 13.83 8.40 7.09
CA GLY A 51 13.13 7.58 6.10
C GLY A 51 13.92 6.31 5.75
N TRP A 52 13.28 5.45 4.97
CA TRP A 52 13.93 4.28 4.37
C TRP A 52 14.97 4.72 3.35
N VAL A 53 16.12 4.03 3.27
CA VAL A 53 17.05 4.20 2.15
C VAL A 53 16.26 3.90 0.87
N THR A 54 16.00 4.95 0.09
CA THR A 54 15.23 4.84 -1.15
C THR A 54 16.00 3.97 -2.13
N TYR A 55 15.39 2.84 -2.46
CA TYR A 55 15.90 1.89 -3.42
C TYR A 55 16.05 2.53 -4.81
N ASP A 56 17.18 2.28 -5.49
CA ASP A 56 17.53 2.87 -6.80
C ASP A 56 16.74 2.18 -7.94
N GLU A 57 15.60 2.76 -8.26
CA GLU A 57 14.62 2.30 -9.25
C GLU A 57 15.16 2.26 -10.69
N GLU A 58 16.03 3.20 -11.08
CA GLU A 58 16.55 3.25 -12.47
C GLU A 58 17.44 2.03 -12.80
N HIS A 59 17.95 1.35 -11.78
CA HIS A 59 18.87 0.23 -11.91
C HIS A 59 18.29 -1.12 -11.47
N SER A 60 17.06 -1.16 -10.95
CA SER A 60 16.45 -2.37 -10.35
C SER A 60 15.90 -3.39 -11.35
N GLY A 61 15.44 -2.91 -12.51
CA GLY A 61 14.80 -3.74 -13.54
C GLY A 61 15.78 -4.60 -14.35
N LYS A 62 17.09 -4.35 -14.19
CA LYS A 62 18.12 -5.20 -14.75
C LYS A 62 18.56 -6.15 -13.65
N PRO A 63 18.38 -7.48 -13.80
CA PRO A 63 19.10 -8.38 -12.93
C PRO A 63 20.58 -8.06 -13.15
N ASP A 64 21.26 -7.60 -12.10
CA ASP A 64 22.69 -7.24 -12.13
C ASP A 64 23.57 -8.47 -12.44
N VAL A 65 22.93 -9.62 -12.62
CA VAL A 65 23.50 -10.92 -12.91
C VAL A 65 22.57 -11.64 -13.89
N ASP A 66 23.09 -11.99 -15.07
CA ASP A 66 22.43 -12.93 -15.98
C ASP A 66 21.98 -14.18 -15.20
N ALA A 67 20.75 -14.62 -15.39
CA ALA A 67 20.15 -15.75 -14.65
C ALA A 67 21.03 -17.01 -14.74
N ALA A 68 21.82 -17.17 -15.81
CA ALA A 68 22.77 -18.26 -15.97
C ALA A 68 24.03 -18.14 -15.07
N THR A 69 24.42 -16.93 -14.66
CA THR A 69 25.56 -16.66 -13.75
C THR A 69 25.16 -16.43 -12.30
N ASN A 70 23.86 -16.45 -12.02
CA ASN A 70 23.31 -16.19 -10.70
C ASN A 70 23.27 -17.42 -9.77
N TYR A 71 23.67 -18.59 -10.28
CA TYR A 71 23.77 -19.78 -9.46
C TYR A 71 24.89 -19.65 -8.42
N TYR A 72 24.62 -20.17 -7.23
CA TYR A 72 25.66 -20.36 -6.22
C TYR A 72 26.63 -21.45 -6.70
N ASP A 73 27.94 -21.20 -6.57
CA ASP A 73 29.01 -22.08 -7.06
C ASP A 73 29.45 -23.15 -6.03
N GLY A 74 28.94 -23.09 -4.81
CA GLY A 74 29.18 -24.07 -3.75
C GLY A 74 28.11 -25.17 -3.64
N LYS A 75 28.24 -26.03 -2.62
CA LYS A 75 27.35 -27.20 -2.43
C LYS A 75 25.91 -26.84 -2.08
N TYR A 76 25.71 -25.74 -1.35
CA TYR A 76 24.41 -25.20 -0.93
C TYR A 76 24.59 -23.74 -0.47
N GLY A 77 23.63 -22.87 -0.80
CA GLY A 77 23.68 -21.47 -0.40
C GLY A 77 22.69 -20.58 -1.18
N PRO A 78 22.46 -19.34 -0.73
CA PRO A 78 21.68 -18.37 -1.47
C PRO A 78 22.36 -18.00 -2.80
N THR A 79 21.55 -17.66 -3.80
CA THR A 79 22.06 -17.15 -5.09
C THR A 79 22.80 -15.83 -4.90
N ARG A 80 23.69 -15.48 -5.83
CA ARG A 80 24.47 -14.23 -5.76
C ARG A 80 23.56 -13.01 -5.73
N SER A 81 22.44 -13.04 -6.46
CA SER A 81 21.41 -12.00 -6.42
C SER A 81 20.70 -11.92 -5.07
N ALA A 82 20.35 -13.05 -4.44
CA ALA A 82 19.69 -13.02 -3.13
C ALA A 82 20.60 -12.40 -2.07
N ILE A 83 21.91 -12.66 -2.15
CA ILE A 83 22.91 -12.02 -1.29
C ILE A 83 22.92 -10.49 -1.50
N ALA A 84 22.80 -10.01 -2.74
CA ALA A 84 22.81 -8.57 -3.02
C ALA A 84 21.65 -7.80 -2.37
N TYR A 85 20.52 -8.47 -2.10
CA TYR A 85 19.37 -7.90 -1.40
C TYR A 85 19.31 -8.23 0.09
N ALA A 86 20.26 -9.03 0.61
CA ALA A 86 20.18 -9.55 1.98
C ALA A 86 20.27 -8.47 3.07
N ASP A 87 20.93 -7.35 2.77
CA ASP A 87 21.08 -6.23 3.71
C ASP A 87 19.82 -5.34 3.77
N SER A 88 18.84 -5.55 2.89
CA SER A 88 17.56 -4.85 2.89
C SER A 88 16.42 -5.84 3.05
N GLN A 89 15.76 -5.84 4.21
CA GLN A 89 14.58 -6.69 4.46
C GLN A 89 13.50 -6.45 3.40
N LEU A 90 13.31 -5.20 3.00
CA LEU A 90 12.38 -4.80 1.96
C LEU A 90 12.82 -5.29 0.57
N GLY A 91 14.12 -5.17 0.25
CA GLY A 91 14.68 -5.71 -0.99
C GLY A 91 14.54 -7.23 -1.08
N MET A 92 14.75 -7.93 0.02
CA MET A 92 14.54 -9.39 0.12
C MET A 92 13.06 -9.77 -0.04
N PHE A 93 12.14 -8.97 0.50
CA PHE A 93 10.70 -9.16 0.29
C PHE A 93 10.32 -9.05 -1.20
N PHE A 94 10.84 -8.05 -1.92
CA PHE A 94 10.56 -7.86 -3.34
C PHE A 94 11.36 -8.78 -4.27
N TYR A 95 12.41 -9.44 -3.77
CA TYR A 95 13.23 -10.38 -4.52
C TYR A 95 12.49 -11.68 -4.89
N PHE A 96 11.64 -12.20 -4.00
CA PHE A 96 10.92 -13.46 -4.22
C PHE A 96 9.70 -13.37 -5.16
N PRO A 97 8.78 -12.40 -5.00
CA PRO A 97 7.61 -12.29 -5.87
C PRO A 97 8.03 -11.82 -7.27
N PRO A 98 7.53 -12.44 -8.34
CA PRO A 98 7.76 -11.95 -9.70
C PRO A 98 7.22 -10.53 -9.86
N LYS A 99 7.95 -9.65 -10.58
CA LYS A 99 7.46 -8.30 -10.88
C LYS A 99 6.09 -8.31 -11.60
N GLU A 100 5.86 -9.32 -12.43
CA GLU A 100 4.58 -9.61 -13.08
C GLU A 100 3.41 -9.78 -12.10
N LEU A 101 3.65 -10.37 -10.91
CA LEU A 101 2.61 -10.54 -9.90
C LEU A 101 2.08 -9.18 -9.43
N TRP A 102 3.00 -8.25 -9.17
CA TRP A 102 2.65 -6.91 -8.70
C TRP A 102 1.92 -6.08 -9.74
N VAL A 103 2.31 -6.20 -11.02
CA VAL A 103 1.57 -5.60 -12.15
C VAL A 103 0.13 -6.10 -12.15
N ARG A 104 -0.08 -7.42 -12.04
CA ARG A 104 -1.42 -8.01 -12.01
C ARG A 104 -2.23 -7.59 -10.79
N ILE A 105 -1.61 -7.51 -9.61
CA ILE A 105 -2.29 -7.03 -8.40
C ILE A 105 -2.80 -5.59 -8.61
N ALA A 106 -1.99 -4.70 -9.20
CA ALA A 106 -2.43 -3.33 -9.49
C ALA A 106 -3.62 -3.31 -10.48
N GLU A 107 -3.52 -4.06 -11.58
CA GLU A 107 -4.58 -4.16 -12.59
C GLU A 107 -5.88 -4.73 -12.03
N GLU A 108 -5.81 -5.86 -11.31
CA GLU A 108 -6.99 -6.52 -10.73
C GLU A 108 -7.61 -5.68 -9.60
N THR A 109 -6.80 -4.96 -8.83
CA THR A 109 -7.32 -4.05 -7.79
C THR A 109 -8.08 -2.89 -8.41
N GLU A 110 -7.55 -2.30 -9.49
CA GLU A 110 -8.24 -1.22 -10.21
C GLU A 110 -9.51 -1.73 -10.89
N LEU A 111 -9.46 -2.92 -11.49
CA LEU A 111 -10.64 -3.56 -12.08
C LEU A 111 -11.72 -3.80 -11.02
N TYR A 112 -11.34 -4.38 -9.88
CA TYR A 112 -12.24 -4.60 -8.75
C TYR A 112 -12.83 -3.28 -8.26
N ARG A 113 -12.02 -2.22 -8.12
CA ARG A 113 -12.49 -0.89 -7.71
C ARG A 113 -13.57 -0.39 -8.66
N LEU A 114 -13.29 -0.34 -9.96
CA LEU A 114 -14.23 0.14 -10.97
C LEU A 114 -15.55 -0.66 -10.99
N GLN A 115 -15.47 -1.98 -10.84
CA GLN A 115 -16.65 -2.85 -10.78
C GLN A 115 -17.51 -2.60 -9.53
N ASN A 116 -16.89 -2.20 -8.42
CA ASN A 116 -17.59 -1.99 -7.14
C ASN A 116 -18.11 -0.57 -6.93
N ILE A 117 -17.69 0.42 -7.73
CA ILE A 117 -18.17 1.81 -7.61
C ILE A 117 -19.70 1.91 -7.55
N PRO A 118 -20.50 1.27 -8.42
CA PRO A 118 -21.95 1.39 -8.37
C PRO A 118 -22.55 0.87 -7.05
N ALA A 119 -22.06 -0.27 -6.56
CA ALA A 119 -22.51 -0.86 -5.30
C ALA A 119 -22.13 0.03 -4.10
N MET A 120 -20.90 0.57 -4.10
CA MET A 120 -20.42 1.50 -3.08
C MET A 120 -21.21 2.81 -3.09
N THR A 121 -21.54 3.34 -4.27
CA THR A 121 -22.38 4.54 -4.41
C THR A 121 -23.75 4.35 -3.76
N ILE A 122 -24.41 3.22 -4.03
CA ILE A 122 -25.71 2.89 -3.43
C ILE A 122 -25.59 2.77 -1.91
N SER A 123 -24.63 1.97 -1.43
CA SER A 123 -24.42 1.76 0.01
C SER A 123 -24.12 3.08 0.74
N ARG A 124 -23.25 3.93 0.18
CA ARG A 124 -22.94 5.26 0.73
C ARG A 124 -24.18 6.14 0.80
N ARG A 125 -25.01 6.12 -0.25
CA ARG A 125 -26.27 6.89 -0.27
C ARG A 125 -27.27 6.40 0.78
N GLU A 126 -27.46 5.09 0.91
CA GLU A 126 -28.35 4.50 1.92
C GLU A 126 -27.91 4.87 3.34
N LYS A 127 -26.61 4.80 3.64
CA LYS A 127 -26.05 5.24 4.92
C LYS A 127 -26.35 6.72 5.18
N LEU A 128 -26.17 7.59 4.18
CA LEU A 128 -26.47 9.02 4.32
C LEU A 128 -27.97 9.29 4.51
N GLN A 129 -28.85 8.57 3.81
CA GLN A 129 -30.30 8.65 4.00
C GLN A 129 -30.71 8.21 5.41
N ALA A 130 -30.13 7.12 5.92
CA ALA A 130 -30.36 6.66 7.29
C ALA A 130 -29.91 7.70 8.33
N ARG A 131 -28.82 8.43 8.07
CA ARG A 131 -28.36 9.54 8.92
C ARG A 131 -29.29 10.75 8.81
N GLN A 132 -29.76 11.08 7.61
CA GLN A 132 -30.71 12.18 7.39
C GLN A 132 -32.05 11.93 8.08
N ALA A 133 -32.51 10.68 8.14
CA ALA A 133 -33.72 10.32 8.89
C ALA A 133 -33.59 10.59 10.41
N LYS A 134 -32.36 10.53 10.96
CA LYS A 134 -32.06 10.83 12.36
C LYS A 134 -31.79 12.32 12.60
N ASP A 135 -31.10 12.97 11.66
CA ASP A 135 -30.79 14.40 11.69
C ASP A 135 -31.09 15.05 10.32
N PRO A 136 -32.17 15.84 10.20
CA PRO A 136 -32.55 16.51 8.96
C PRO A 136 -31.51 17.49 8.41
N ARG A 137 -30.48 17.88 9.18
CA ARG A 137 -29.39 18.76 8.71
C ARG A 137 -28.38 18.04 7.82
N VAL A 138 -28.37 16.70 7.82
CA VAL A 138 -27.45 15.92 6.98
C VAL A 138 -27.87 16.03 5.51
N SER A 139 -26.95 16.52 4.68
CA SER A 139 -27.12 16.55 3.22
C SER A 139 -26.84 15.18 2.62
N VAL A 140 -27.68 14.77 1.66
CA VAL A 140 -27.51 13.54 0.89
C VAL A 140 -27.25 13.94 -0.57
N PRO A 141 -26.00 13.83 -1.05
CA PRO A 141 -25.66 14.14 -2.44
C PRO A 141 -26.38 13.21 -3.43
N ASN A 142 -26.42 13.59 -4.70
CA ASN A 142 -26.95 12.70 -5.73
C ASN A 142 -26.01 11.51 -5.97
N VAL A 143 -26.54 10.45 -6.60
CA VAL A 143 -25.78 9.26 -7.01
C VAL A 143 -24.59 9.66 -7.89
N GLU A 144 -24.82 10.56 -8.85
CA GLU A 144 -23.78 11.06 -9.76
C GLU A 144 -22.64 11.77 -9.00
N ASP A 145 -22.96 12.57 -7.97
CA ASP A 145 -21.95 13.27 -7.17
C ASP A 145 -21.12 12.29 -6.33
N ILE A 146 -21.77 11.28 -5.76
CA ILE A 146 -21.11 10.23 -4.97
C ILE A 146 -20.21 9.39 -5.87
N GLU A 147 -20.69 9.01 -7.05
CA GLU A 147 -19.92 8.24 -8.03
C GLU A 147 -18.73 9.04 -8.57
N ALA A 148 -18.93 10.32 -8.88
CA ALA A 148 -17.84 11.22 -9.29
C ALA A 148 -16.78 11.33 -8.21
N ASP A 149 -17.17 11.39 -6.95
CA ASP A 149 -16.25 11.41 -5.80
C ASP A 149 -15.43 10.12 -5.70
N LEU A 150 -16.08 8.95 -5.82
CA LEU A 150 -15.39 7.65 -5.81
C LEU A 150 -14.44 7.48 -7.01
N ASN A 151 -14.70 8.16 -8.12
CA ASN A 151 -13.84 8.15 -9.30
C ASN A 151 -12.61 9.07 -9.21
N LYS A 152 -12.52 9.96 -8.21
CA LYS A 152 -11.34 10.84 -8.04
C LYS A 152 -10.10 10.08 -7.59
N PHE A 153 -10.26 8.89 -7.02
CA PHE A 153 -9.12 8.07 -6.57
C PHE A 153 -8.25 7.67 -7.75
N LYS A 154 -6.94 7.94 -7.62
CA LYS A 154 -5.96 7.56 -8.63
C LYS A 154 -5.79 6.03 -8.63
N PRO A 155 -5.69 5.38 -9.80
CA PRO A 155 -5.37 3.97 -9.88
C PRO A 155 -3.98 3.70 -9.29
N ILE A 156 -3.85 2.59 -8.56
CA ILE A 156 -2.56 2.10 -8.08
C ILE A 156 -1.72 1.78 -9.31
N GLN A 157 -0.52 2.33 -9.38
CA GLN A 157 0.37 2.07 -10.51
C GLN A 157 1.32 0.92 -10.19
N ALA A 158 1.63 0.09 -11.18
CA ALA A 158 2.51 -1.05 -10.97
C ALA A 158 3.91 -0.63 -10.48
N HIS A 159 4.41 0.54 -10.89
CA HIS A 159 5.70 1.08 -10.43
C HIS A 159 5.68 1.56 -8.97
N GLU A 160 4.51 1.70 -8.33
CA GLU A 160 4.38 1.96 -6.88
C GLU A 160 4.52 0.68 -6.04
N ILE A 161 4.52 -0.49 -6.68
CA ILE A 161 4.58 -1.81 -6.03
C ILE A 161 5.84 -2.57 -6.46
N VAL A 162 6.22 -2.42 -7.72
CA VAL A 162 7.45 -2.93 -8.31
C VAL A 162 8.56 -1.91 -8.04
N HIS A 163 9.16 -2.00 -6.85
CA HIS A 163 10.46 -1.39 -6.57
C HIS A 163 11.52 -2.49 -6.70
#